data_AF-A0A968YGG7-F1
#
_entry.id   AF-A0A968YGG7-F1
#
_cell.length_a   1.000
_cell.length_b   1.000
_cell.length_c   1.000
_cell.angle_alpha   90.00
_cell.angle_beta   90.00
_cell.angle_gamma   90.00
#
_symmetry.space_group_name_H-M   'P 1'
#
loop_
_entity.id
_entity.type
_entity.pdbx_description
1 polymer ?
#
loop_
_entity_poly.entity_id
_entity_poly.type
_entity_poly.pdbx_seq_one_letter_code
_entity_poly.pdbx_strand_id
1 'polypeptide(L)'
;MNALSKYWNIWRINPANERLRYQCSVVPTAQDFIENQVLNSTTEGTGSSPPHSTSPTPQTLLFSQFRAANIAIAPTTRAQAGLCLRCYVSAPILKACQKIASLFAGGNAFTYQDLLPFVLNDDGKTLVILDNDDKTQWILDTNGNSQPTAFKRFAVEVLRTYKATGSSNMSLDNWAYLQTKQNPELKGFLSEFGFQQLSGWALLNRVRRNQLERLSECDRHLVEVFHAV
;
A
#
# COMPACT_ATOMS: atom_id res chain seq x y z
N MET A 1 6.88 -22.35 3.44
CA MET A 1 7.30 -20.94 3.30
C MET A 1 7.53 -20.37 4.69
N ASN A 2 8.69 -19.78 4.95
CA ASN A 2 8.98 -19.11 6.24
C ASN A 2 7.93 -18.00 6.47
N ALA A 3 7.19 -18.06 7.60
CA ALA A 3 6.12 -17.12 7.92
C ALA A 3 6.59 -15.65 7.99
N LEU A 4 7.89 -15.44 8.22
CA LEU A 4 8.50 -14.11 8.28
C LEU A 4 8.83 -13.54 6.90
N SER A 5 8.86 -14.36 5.85
CA SER A 5 9.30 -13.92 4.52
C SER A 5 8.47 -12.79 3.92
N LYS A 6 7.23 -12.64 4.36
CA LYS A 6 6.36 -11.50 4.03
C LYS A 6 6.92 -10.14 4.47
N TYR A 7 7.84 -10.10 5.42
CA TYR A 7 8.47 -8.86 5.90
C TYR A 7 9.74 -8.46 5.14
N TRP A 8 10.23 -9.30 4.22
CA TRP A 8 11.35 -8.94 3.33
C TRP A 8 11.08 -9.18 1.85
N ASN A 9 9.93 -9.76 1.52
CA ASN A 9 9.46 -9.87 0.15
C ASN A 9 8.52 -8.71 -0.17
N ILE A 10 8.88 -7.88 -1.14
CA ILE A 10 8.05 -6.77 -1.60
C ILE A 10 7.48 -7.04 -2.99
N TRP A 11 6.19 -6.76 -3.15
CA TRP A 11 5.54 -6.69 -4.46
C TRP A 11 5.70 -5.30 -5.04
N ARG A 12 6.35 -5.20 -6.19
CA ARG A 12 6.62 -3.94 -6.88
C ARG A 12 6.38 -4.06 -8.38
N ILE A 13 6.12 -2.93 -9.02
CA ILE A 13 5.95 -2.85 -10.48
C ILE A 13 7.27 -3.27 -11.15
N ASN A 14 7.16 -4.07 -12.20
CA ASN A 14 8.26 -4.45 -13.06
C ASN A 14 7.86 -4.20 -14.53
N PRO A 15 8.26 -3.07 -15.12
CA PRO A 15 7.97 -2.75 -16.52
C PRO A 15 8.57 -3.75 -17.51
N ALA A 16 9.66 -4.43 -17.16
CA ALA A 16 10.32 -5.39 -18.03
C ALA A 16 9.58 -6.73 -18.13
N ASN A 17 8.63 -7.01 -17.22
CA ASN A 17 7.81 -8.21 -17.29
C ASN A 17 6.53 -7.94 -18.08
N GLU A 18 6.53 -8.27 -19.36
CA GLU A 18 5.40 -8.04 -20.27
C GLU A 18 4.10 -8.75 -19.83
N ARG A 19 4.21 -9.88 -19.11
CA ARG A 19 3.04 -10.67 -18.70
C ARG A 19 2.40 -10.17 -17.41
N LEU A 20 3.19 -10.07 -16.35
CA LEU A 20 2.66 -9.79 -15.01
C LEU A 20 2.77 -8.31 -14.63
N ARG A 21 3.62 -7.49 -15.27
CA ARG A 21 3.89 -6.06 -14.94
C ARG A 21 4.27 -5.77 -13.48
N TYR A 22 4.40 -6.80 -12.64
CA TYR A 22 4.87 -6.73 -11.26
C TYR A 22 5.71 -7.97 -10.94
N GLN A 23 6.47 -7.89 -9.85
CA GLN A 23 7.25 -9.01 -9.34
C GLN A 23 7.33 -8.98 -7.81
N CYS A 24 7.59 -10.15 -7.24
CA CYS A 24 8.03 -10.27 -5.86
C CYS A 24 9.55 -10.20 -5.83
N SER A 25 10.13 -9.31 -5.03
CA SER A 25 11.58 -9.19 -4.87
C SER A 25 11.96 -9.26 -3.40
N VAL A 26 13.06 -9.96 -3.10
CA VAL A 26 13.70 -9.91 -1.79
C VAL A 26 14.31 -8.53 -1.58
N VAL A 27 14.12 -7.98 -0.39
CA VAL A 27 14.71 -6.73 0.10
C VAL A 27 15.75 -7.10 1.16
N PRO A 28 17.05 -7.18 0.79
CA PRO A 28 18.10 -7.67 1.70
C PRO A 28 18.14 -6.92 3.03
N THR A 29 18.07 -5.59 2.99
CA THR A 29 18.05 -4.75 4.20
C THR A 29 16.91 -5.08 5.17
N ALA A 30 15.75 -5.48 4.64
CA ALA A 30 14.60 -5.87 5.46
C ALA A 30 14.76 -7.31 6.01
N GLN A 31 15.38 -8.19 5.22
CA GLN A 31 15.71 -9.55 5.62
C GLN A 31 16.71 -9.54 6.77
N ASP A 32 17.85 -8.87 6.57
CA ASP A 32 18.92 -8.75 7.58
C ASP A 32 18.37 -8.17 8.89
N PHE A 33 17.52 -7.14 8.79
CA PHE A 33 16.93 -6.50 9.97
C PHE A 33 16.04 -7.46 10.77
N ILE A 34 15.13 -8.17 10.12
CA ILE A 34 14.19 -9.04 10.85
C ILE A 34 14.85 -10.31 11.37
N GLU A 35 15.83 -10.86 10.64
CA GLU A 35 16.61 -12.00 11.09
C GLU A 35 17.42 -11.64 12.34
N ASN A 36 18.03 -10.46 12.38
CA ASN A 36 18.72 -9.95 13.56
C ASN A 36 17.78 -9.73 14.76
N GLN A 37 16.56 -9.22 14.53
CA GLN A 37 15.56 -9.04 15.61
C GLN A 37 15.14 -10.39 16.23
N VAL A 38 14.92 -11.41 15.41
CA VAL A 38 14.55 -12.76 15.87
C VAL A 38 15.70 -13.42 16.62
N LEU A 39 16.93 -13.26 16.15
CA LEU A 39 18.13 -13.78 16.80
C LEU A 39 18.29 -13.18 18.21
N ASN A 40 18.19 -11.85 18.32
CA ASN A 40 18.31 -11.13 19.59
C ASN A 40 17.20 -11.49 20.59
N SER A 41 15.99 -11.79 20.11
CA SER A 41 14.88 -12.24 20.95
C SER A 41 15.10 -13.65 21.54
N THR A 42 15.99 -14.45 20.94
CA THR A 42 16.28 -15.82 21.38
C THR A 42 17.38 -15.86 22.44
N THR A 43 18.32 -14.92 22.41
CA THR A 43 19.44 -14.80 23.36
C THR A 43 19.04 -14.23 24.72
N GLU A 44 17.94 -13.47 24.82
CA GLU A 44 17.43 -12.92 26.09
C GLU A 44 16.53 -13.90 26.89
N GLY A 45 16.29 -15.10 26.37
CA GLY A 45 15.32 -16.08 26.90
C GLY A 45 15.86 -17.17 27.84
N THR A 46 17.14 -17.20 28.19
CA THR A 46 17.74 -18.24 29.06
C THR A 46 17.61 -17.97 30.56
N GLY A 47 16.89 -16.93 30.98
CA GLY A 47 16.55 -16.64 32.37
C GLY A 47 15.09 -16.95 32.68
N SER A 48 14.85 -18.07 33.36
CA SER A 48 13.65 -18.46 34.12
C SER A 48 12.50 -17.44 34.16
N SER A 49 11.56 -17.49 33.22
CA SER A 49 10.30 -16.73 33.27
C SER A 49 9.07 -17.62 33.03
N PRO A 50 7.90 -17.29 33.61
CA PRO A 50 6.73 -18.19 33.67
C PRO A 50 6.03 -18.39 32.30
N PRO A 51 5.24 -19.46 32.12
CA PRO A 51 4.76 -19.94 30.82
C PRO A 51 3.59 -19.14 30.18
N HIS A 52 3.37 -17.86 30.54
CA HIS A 52 2.18 -17.11 30.09
C HIS A 52 2.42 -15.72 29.45
N SER A 53 3.65 -15.25 29.29
CA SER A 53 3.91 -14.04 28.49
C SER A 53 3.99 -14.39 27.01
N THR A 54 2.89 -14.21 26.27
CA THR A 54 2.89 -14.28 24.80
C THR A 54 3.88 -13.26 24.27
N SER A 55 4.95 -13.72 23.63
CA SER A 55 5.91 -12.82 22.99
C SER A 55 5.19 -11.94 21.95
N PRO A 56 5.52 -10.63 21.86
CA PRO A 56 4.88 -9.75 20.91
C PRO A 56 5.08 -10.29 19.49
N THR A 57 4.01 -10.35 18.70
CA THR A 57 4.12 -10.80 17.31
C THR A 57 5.12 -9.91 16.55
N PRO A 58 5.82 -10.42 15.52
CA PRO A 58 6.74 -9.61 14.71
C PRO A 58 6.09 -8.33 14.20
N GLN A 59 4.80 -8.37 13.85
CA GLN A 59 4.04 -7.20 13.41
C GLN A 59 3.94 -6.14 14.52
N THR A 60 3.61 -6.55 15.75
CA THR A 60 3.49 -5.65 16.90
C THR A 60 4.82 -4.97 17.23
N LEU A 61 5.91 -5.73 17.21
CA LEU A 61 7.26 -5.21 17.45
C LEU A 61 7.69 -4.22 16.35
N LEU A 62 7.49 -4.56 15.08
CA LEU A 62 7.84 -3.68 13.97
C LEU A 62 7.01 -2.39 14.00
N PHE A 63 5.74 -2.47 14.37
CA PHE A 63 4.91 -1.26 14.52
C PHE A 63 5.35 -0.38 15.69
N SER A 64 5.69 -0.96 16.84
CA SER A 64 6.17 -0.17 17.97
C SER A 64 7.48 0.55 17.64
N GLN A 65 8.39 -0.11 16.93
CA GLN A 65 9.62 0.52 16.43
C GLN A 65 9.33 1.59 15.39
N PHE A 66 8.49 1.31 14.38
CA PHE A 66 8.16 2.28 13.34
C PHE A 66 7.50 3.56 13.89
N ARG A 67 6.71 3.42 14.97
CA ARG A 67 6.01 4.53 15.65
C ARG A 67 6.76 5.12 16.83
N ALA A 68 7.92 4.58 17.19
CA ALA A 68 8.70 5.10 18.30
C ALA A 68 9.10 6.56 18.04
N ALA A 69 9.04 7.37 19.10
CA ALA A 69 9.51 8.74 19.04
C ALA A 69 11.00 8.78 18.66
N ASN A 70 11.44 9.83 17.97
CA ASN A 70 12.82 9.98 17.46
C ASN A 70 13.91 9.90 18.55
N ILE A 71 13.55 10.09 19.82
CA ILE A 71 14.47 10.03 20.97
C ILE A 71 14.62 8.60 21.49
N ALA A 72 13.64 7.72 21.24
CA ALA A 72 13.59 6.40 21.85
C ALA A 72 14.42 5.35 21.09
N ILE A 73 14.55 5.48 19.77
CA ILE A 73 15.34 4.56 18.94
C ILE A 73 16.03 5.31 17.81
N ALA A 74 17.11 4.73 17.26
CA ALA A 74 17.80 5.29 16.12
C ALA A 74 16.88 5.43 14.88
N PRO A 75 16.97 6.54 14.12
CA PRO A 75 16.16 6.75 12.91
C PRO A 75 16.28 5.60 11.90
N THR A 76 17.45 4.99 11.78
CA THR A 76 17.70 3.83 10.91
C THR A 76 16.86 2.62 11.32
N THR A 77 16.80 2.30 12.62
CA THR A 77 15.97 1.22 13.15
C THR A 77 14.50 1.45 12.86
N ARG A 78 14.03 2.70 13.06
CA ARG A 78 12.65 3.11 12.74
C ARG A 78 12.35 2.91 11.26
N ALA A 79 13.25 3.34 10.39
CA ALA A 79 13.09 3.23 8.94
C ALA A 79 13.13 1.78 8.45
N GLN A 80 14.01 0.94 9.00
CA GLN A 80 14.10 -0.49 8.69
C GLN A 80 12.84 -1.25 9.15
N ALA A 81 12.33 -0.96 10.34
CA ALA A 81 11.06 -1.52 10.80
C ALA A 81 9.90 -1.13 9.87
N GLY A 82 9.85 0.14 9.47
CA GLY A 82 8.91 0.63 8.46
C GLY A 82 9.07 -0.08 7.10
N LEU A 83 10.29 -0.33 6.66
CA LEU A 83 10.58 -1.08 5.42
C LEU A 83 10.04 -2.51 5.49
N CYS A 84 10.24 -3.22 6.61
CA CYS A 84 9.68 -4.55 6.82
C CYS A 84 8.15 -4.56 6.74
N LEU A 85 7.49 -3.57 7.35
CA LEU A 85 6.04 -3.42 7.28
C LEU A 85 5.55 -3.06 5.87
N ARG A 86 6.32 -2.28 5.10
CA ARG A 86 6.02 -1.96 3.69
C ARG A 86 6.09 -3.20 2.81
N CYS A 87 7.10 -4.05 2.99
CA CYS A 87 7.16 -5.37 2.36
C CYS A 87 5.88 -6.15 2.65
N TYR A 88 5.48 -6.21 3.92
CA TYR A 88 4.26 -6.90 4.34
C TYR A 88 3.02 -6.39 3.62
N VAL A 89 2.76 -5.07 3.65
CA VAL A 89 1.50 -4.50 3.12
C VAL A 89 1.44 -4.46 1.59
N SER A 90 2.57 -4.61 0.90
CA SER A 90 2.57 -4.70 -0.57
C SER A 90 1.71 -5.84 -1.12
N ALA A 91 1.64 -6.98 -0.41
CA ALA A 91 0.84 -8.14 -0.80
C ALA A 91 -0.69 -7.90 -0.69
N PRO A 92 -1.26 -7.43 0.45
CA PRO A 92 -2.68 -7.12 0.52
C PRO A 92 -3.09 -5.95 -0.40
N ILE A 93 -2.20 -4.99 -0.69
CA ILE A 93 -2.46 -3.94 -1.68
C ILE A 93 -2.64 -4.57 -3.08
N LEU A 94 -1.71 -5.43 -3.51
CA LEU A 94 -1.82 -6.15 -4.78
C LEU A 94 -3.12 -6.96 -4.87
N LYS A 95 -3.45 -7.72 -3.81
CA LYS A 95 -4.70 -8.51 -3.74
C LYS A 95 -5.95 -7.61 -3.83
N ALA A 96 -5.90 -6.42 -3.25
CA ALA A 96 -6.99 -5.46 -3.34
C ALA A 96 -7.21 -5.00 -4.80
N CYS A 97 -6.14 -4.68 -5.55
CA CYS A 97 -6.24 -4.37 -6.97
C CYS A 97 -6.85 -5.53 -7.77
N GLN A 98 -6.40 -6.76 -7.54
CA GLN A 98 -6.95 -7.95 -8.19
C GLN A 98 -8.46 -8.10 -7.94
N LYS A 99 -8.89 -7.93 -6.68
CA LYS A 99 -10.30 -8.00 -6.29
C LYS A 99 -11.14 -6.85 -6.85
N ILE A 100 -10.57 -5.64 -6.93
CA ILE A 100 -11.24 -4.49 -7.55
C ILE A 100 -11.48 -4.78 -9.04
N ALA A 101 -10.46 -5.23 -9.77
CA ALA A 101 -10.62 -5.58 -11.18
C ALA A 101 -11.65 -6.70 -11.38
N SER A 102 -11.61 -7.77 -10.57
CA SER A 102 -12.61 -8.85 -10.71
C SER A 102 -14.05 -8.39 -10.50
N LEU A 103 -14.27 -7.31 -9.74
CA LEU A 103 -15.60 -6.76 -9.47
C LEU A 103 -16.04 -5.68 -10.47
N PHE A 104 -15.10 -4.92 -11.03
CA PHE A 104 -15.41 -3.69 -11.77
C PHE A 104 -14.88 -3.64 -13.21
N ALA A 105 -14.01 -4.57 -13.63
CA ALA A 105 -13.41 -4.58 -14.97
C ALA A 105 -14.35 -5.06 -16.09
N GLY A 106 -15.67 -5.12 -15.85
CA GLY A 106 -16.66 -5.73 -16.75
C GLY A 106 -16.45 -5.38 -18.22
N GLY A 107 -16.33 -6.40 -19.06
CA GLY A 107 -16.02 -6.26 -20.49
C GLY A 107 -14.54 -6.02 -20.81
N ASN A 108 -13.61 -6.36 -19.90
CA ASN A 108 -12.16 -6.17 -20.05
C ASN A 108 -11.73 -4.71 -20.29
N ALA A 109 -12.51 -3.75 -19.78
CA ALA A 109 -12.25 -2.33 -20.02
C ALA A 109 -10.94 -1.84 -19.34
N PHE A 110 -10.52 -2.55 -18.30
CA PHE A 110 -9.20 -2.41 -17.66
C PHE A 110 -8.84 -3.73 -16.98
N THR A 111 -7.61 -3.85 -16.50
CA THR A 111 -7.10 -4.98 -15.74
C THR A 111 -6.61 -4.52 -14.37
N TYR A 112 -6.38 -5.44 -13.44
CA TYR A 112 -5.79 -5.07 -12.14
C TYR A 112 -4.39 -4.46 -12.29
N GLN A 113 -3.69 -4.72 -13.41
CA GLN A 113 -2.37 -4.16 -13.69
C GLN A 113 -2.43 -2.65 -13.89
N ASP A 114 -3.53 -2.15 -14.46
CA ASP A 114 -3.77 -0.71 -14.67
C ASP A 114 -3.99 0.03 -13.34
N LEU A 115 -4.32 -0.70 -12.27
CA LEU A 115 -4.49 -0.15 -10.92
C LEU A 115 -3.17 -0.03 -10.15
N LEU A 116 -2.15 -0.83 -10.50
CA LEU A 116 -0.92 -0.94 -9.71
C LEU A 116 -0.13 0.38 -9.63
N PRO A 117 -0.01 1.21 -10.68
CA PRO A 117 0.73 2.48 -10.62
C PRO A 117 0.24 3.44 -9.52
N PHE A 118 -1.03 3.39 -9.16
CA PHE A 118 -1.62 4.27 -8.15
C PHE A 118 -1.29 3.86 -6.70
N VAL A 119 -0.90 2.61 -6.45
CA VAL A 119 -0.83 2.05 -5.09
C VAL A 119 0.40 1.18 -4.80
N LEU A 120 1.02 0.55 -5.80
CA LEU A 120 2.32 -0.14 -5.68
C LEU A 120 3.46 0.76 -6.15
N ASN A 121 3.50 1.97 -5.58
CA ASN A 121 4.47 3.01 -5.92
C ASN A 121 5.75 2.95 -5.04
N ASP A 122 6.06 1.78 -4.51
CA ASP A 122 7.15 1.53 -3.57
C ASP A 122 8.08 0.45 -4.12
N ASP A 123 9.37 0.76 -4.23
CA ASP A 123 10.39 -0.13 -4.78
C ASP A 123 11.20 -0.90 -3.72
N GLY A 124 10.96 -0.58 -2.44
CA GLY A 124 11.64 -1.17 -1.28
C GLY A 124 13.08 -0.69 -1.08
N LYS A 125 13.55 0.35 -1.78
CA LYS A 125 14.94 0.84 -1.67
C LYS A 125 15.09 2.02 -0.72
N THR A 126 14.11 2.92 -0.70
CA THR A 126 14.20 4.13 0.12
C THR A 126 13.82 3.83 1.57
N LEU A 127 14.68 4.22 2.51
CA LEU A 127 14.37 4.23 3.94
C LEU A 127 13.50 5.45 4.25
N VAL A 128 12.34 5.21 4.89
CA VAL A 128 11.34 6.24 5.18
C VAL A 128 10.95 6.21 6.64
N ILE A 129 10.93 7.39 7.26
CA ILE A 129 10.37 7.62 8.59
C ILE A 129 9.20 8.61 8.48
N LEU A 130 8.39 8.67 9.53
CA LEU A 130 7.37 9.71 9.66
C LEU A 130 7.94 10.87 10.52
N ASP A 131 7.46 12.08 10.31
CA ASP A 131 7.73 13.19 11.23
C ASP A 131 7.15 12.94 12.63
N ASN A 132 7.44 13.86 13.56
CA ASN A 132 6.95 13.75 14.95
C ASN A 132 5.42 13.75 15.04
N ASP A 133 4.74 14.33 14.06
CA ASP A 133 3.28 14.44 13.99
C ASP A 133 2.61 13.28 13.24
N ASP A 134 3.39 12.34 12.70
CA ASP A 134 2.91 11.27 11.80
C ASP A 134 2.05 11.80 10.63
N LYS A 135 2.43 12.96 10.07
CA LYS A 135 1.77 13.64 8.94
C LYS A 135 2.59 13.61 7.67
N THR A 136 3.91 13.74 7.77
CA THR A 136 4.79 13.84 6.60
C THR A 136 5.79 12.69 6.53
N GLN A 137 6.10 12.25 5.31
CA GLN A 137 7.09 11.21 5.05
C GLN A 137 8.45 11.86 4.84
N TRP A 138 9.48 11.30 5.47
CA TRP A 138 10.86 11.77 5.37
C TRP A 138 11.75 10.64 4.90
N ILE A 139 12.66 10.95 3.98
CA ILE A 139 13.67 10.02 3.49
C ILE A 139 14.89 10.13 4.40
N LEU A 140 15.39 8.98 4.85
CA LEU A 140 16.65 8.88 5.57
C LEU A 140 17.78 8.68 4.55
N ASP A 141 18.77 9.57 4.57
CA ASP A 141 19.98 9.45 3.76
C ASP A 141 20.98 8.44 4.38
N THR A 142 22.07 8.15 3.65
CA THR A 142 23.14 7.26 4.13
C THR A 142 23.89 7.78 5.34
N ASN A 143 23.80 9.09 5.61
CA ASN A 143 24.48 9.77 6.70
C ASN A 143 23.58 9.88 7.95
N GLY A 144 22.35 9.36 7.89
CA GLY A 144 21.37 9.40 8.97
C GLY A 144 20.60 10.71 9.07
N ASN A 145 20.74 11.64 8.12
CA ASN A 145 19.92 12.84 8.07
C ASN A 145 18.57 12.53 7.41
N SER A 146 17.53 13.19 7.89
CA SER A 146 16.19 13.05 7.34
C SER A 146 15.80 14.31 6.56
N GLN A 147 15.14 14.12 5.41
CA GLN A 147 14.61 15.21 4.59
C GLN A 147 13.17 14.93 4.18
N PRO A 148 12.27 15.93 4.16
CA PRO A 148 10.89 15.73 3.71
C PRO A 148 10.86 15.35 2.23
N THR A 149 9.96 14.44 1.86
CA THR A 149 9.77 14.06 0.45
C THR A 149 8.40 14.48 -0.07
N ALA A 150 8.40 15.06 -1.28
CA ALA A 150 7.16 15.34 -2.00
C ALA A 150 6.48 14.05 -2.49
N PHE A 151 7.27 12.98 -2.73
CA PHE A 151 6.77 11.71 -3.22
C PHE A 151 6.26 10.83 -2.08
N LYS A 152 4.93 10.69 -1.99
CA LYS A 152 4.26 9.88 -0.96
C LYS A 152 4.13 8.43 -1.39
N ARG A 153 4.70 7.52 -0.61
CA ARG A 153 4.53 6.08 -0.82
C ARG A 153 3.22 5.63 -0.22
N PHE A 154 2.39 4.97 -1.00
CA PHE A 154 1.07 4.53 -0.56
C PHE A 154 1.16 3.50 0.56
N ALA A 155 2.13 2.58 0.50
CA ALA A 155 2.38 1.62 1.58
C ALA A 155 2.67 2.32 2.93
N VAL A 156 3.40 3.43 2.92
CA VAL A 156 3.65 4.23 4.13
C VAL A 156 2.36 4.89 4.63
N GLU A 157 1.50 5.38 3.74
CA GLU A 157 0.20 5.96 4.13
C GLU A 157 -0.74 4.93 4.78
N VAL A 158 -0.75 3.69 4.26
CA VAL A 158 -1.47 2.58 4.87
C VAL A 158 -0.99 2.38 6.32
N LEU A 159 0.33 2.33 6.53
CA LEU A 159 0.92 2.12 7.85
C LEU A 159 0.69 3.30 8.79
N ARG A 160 0.78 4.54 8.27
CA ARG A 160 0.59 5.80 8.99
C ARG A 160 -0.83 5.97 9.53
N THR A 161 -1.82 5.45 8.82
CA THR A 161 -3.22 5.56 9.23
C THR A 161 -3.71 4.36 10.05
N TYR A 162 -2.95 3.25 10.06
CA TYR A 162 -3.25 2.06 10.86
C TYR A 162 -3.05 2.32 12.36
N LYS A 163 -4.05 1.96 13.18
CA LYS A 163 -4.01 2.03 14.64
C LYS A 163 -3.95 0.62 15.21
N ALA A 164 -2.79 0.23 15.74
CA ALA A 164 -2.59 -1.12 16.27
C ALA A 164 -3.29 -1.36 17.63
N THR A 165 -3.60 -0.31 18.38
CA THR A 165 -4.10 -0.40 19.77
C THR A 165 -5.49 0.20 19.93
N GLY A 166 -6.44 -0.62 20.41
CA GLY A 166 -7.58 -0.16 21.21
C GLY A 166 -8.94 0.08 20.54
N SER A 167 -9.05 0.27 19.21
CA SER A 167 -10.38 0.59 18.61
C SER A 167 -10.67 0.01 17.23
N SER A 168 -9.67 -0.45 16.48
CA SER A 168 -9.90 -1.14 15.21
C SER A 168 -9.69 -2.64 15.38
N ASN A 169 -10.79 -3.41 15.39
CA ASN A 169 -10.78 -4.87 15.29
C ASN A 169 -10.27 -5.39 13.92
N MET A 170 -9.68 -4.52 13.10
CA MET A 170 -9.33 -4.81 11.72
C MET A 170 -7.84 -5.14 11.63
N SER A 171 -7.55 -6.31 11.07
CA SER A 171 -6.17 -6.71 10.76
C SER A 171 -5.52 -5.75 9.76
N LEU A 172 -4.19 -5.71 9.76
CA LEU A 172 -3.43 -4.88 8.81
C LEU A 172 -3.75 -5.22 7.35
N ASP A 173 -3.99 -6.49 7.03
CA ASP A 173 -4.40 -6.93 5.69
C ASP A 173 -5.71 -6.27 5.26
N ASN A 174 -6.72 -6.31 6.13
CA ASN A 174 -8.02 -5.71 5.87
C ASN A 174 -7.93 -4.19 5.82
N TRP A 175 -7.06 -3.59 6.63
CA TRP A 175 -6.80 -2.15 6.58
C TRP A 175 -6.15 -1.74 5.27
N ALA A 176 -5.11 -2.43 4.82
CA ALA A 176 -4.45 -2.19 3.55
C ALA A 176 -5.43 -2.34 2.38
N TYR A 177 -6.31 -3.34 2.43
CA TYR A 177 -7.39 -3.51 1.48
C TYR A 177 -8.35 -2.30 1.47
N LEU A 178 -8.82 -1.88 2.64
CA LEU A 178 -9.74 -0.74 2.78
C LEU A 178 -9.11 0.55 2.25
N GLN A 179 -7.87 0.84 2.65
CA GLN A 179 -7.13 2.00 2.20
C GLN A 179 -6.90 1.97 0.68
N THR A 180 -6.59 0.81 0.10
CA THR A 180 -6.41 0.66 -1.36
C THR A 180 -7.69 1.02 -2.11
N LYS A 181 -8.85 0.55 -1.62
CA LYS A 181 -10.16 0.89 -2.19
C LYS A 181 -10.51 2.37 -2.01
N GLN A 182 -10.01 3.01 -0.95
CA GLN A 182 -10.27 4.42 -0.65
C GLN A 182 -9.31 5.38 -1.34
N ASN A 183 -8.24 4.90 -1.97
CA ASN A 183 -7.25 5.72 -2.66
C ASN A 183 -7.92 6.63 -3.71
N PRO A 184 -7.72 7.96 -3.64
CA PRO A 184 -8.42 8.92 -4.48
C PRO A 184 -8.02 8.84 -5.96
N GLU A 185 -6.75 8.57 -6.26
CA GLU A 185 -6.27 8.41 -7.63
C GLU A 185 -6.88 7.16 -8.28
N LEU A 186 -6.89 6.05 -7.53
CA LEU A 186 -7.52 4.80 -7.96
C LEU A 186 -9.03 4.97 -8.17
N LYS A 187 -9.73 5.68 -7.27
CA LYS A 187 -11.14 6.04 -7.47
C LYS A 187 -11.33 6.93 -8.70
N GLY A 188 -10.43 7.88 -8.92
CA GLY A 188 -10.38 8.74 -10.10
C GLY A 188 -10.33 7.92 -11.38
N PHE A 189 -9.40 6.97 -11.45
CA PHE A 189 -9.28 6.02 -12.56
C PHE A 189 -10.55 5.18 -12.75
N LEU A 190 -11.03 4.50 -11.69
CA LEU A 190 -12.21 3.62 -11.78
C LEU A 190 -13.47 4.37 -12.26
N SER A 191 -13.61 5.64 -11.89
CA SER A 191 -14.75 6.44 -12.32
C SER A 191 -14.77 6.74 -13.83
N GLU A 192 -13.67 6.53 -14.57
CA GLU A 192 -13.66 6.56 -16.04
C GLU A 192 -14.34 5.37 -16.68
N PHE A 193 -14.46 4.25 -15.98
CA PHE A 193 -15.04 3.02 -16.54
C PHE A 193 -16.53 2.89 -16.23
N GLY A 194 -17.06 3.81 -15.42
CA GLY A 194 -18.46 3.86 -15.04
C GLY A 194 -18.82 2.73 -14.10
N PHE A 195 -19.44 3.05 -12.98
CA PHE A 195 -20.25 2.06 -12.29
C PHE A 195 -21.33 1.65 -13.31
N GLN A 196 -21.32 0.37 -13.70
CA GLN A 196 -22.26 -0.16 -14.67
C GLN A 196 -23.69 0.27 -14.26
N GLN A 197 -24.38 0.92 -15.20
CA GLN A 197 -25.64 1.68 -15.08
C GLN A 197 -25.49 3.16 -14.73
N LEU A 198 -24.96 3.94 -15.68
CA LEU A 198 -25.30 5.35 -15.76
C LEU A 198 -26.76 5.46 -16.22
N SER A 199 -27.61 6.13 -15.44
CA SER A 199 -28.90 6.58 -15.95
C SER A 199 -28.68 7.55 -17.10
N GLY A 200 -29.65 7.71 -18.00
CA GLY A 200 -29.55 8.69 -19.11
C GLY A 200 -29.18 10.10 -18.62
N TRP A 201 -29.65 10.49 -17.43
CA TRP A 201 -29.27 11.74 -16.77
C TRP A 201 -27.81 11.79 -16.28
N ALA A 202 -27.26 10.69 -15.77
CA ALA A 202 -25.85 10.62 -15.37
C ALA A 202 -24.93 10.66 -16.60
N LEU A 203 -25.40 10.08 -17.72
CA LEU A 203 -24.72 10.13 -19.02
C LEU A 203 -24.53 11.58 -19.49
N LEU A 204 -25.61 12.36 -19.49
CA LEU A 204 -25.60 13.74 -19.97
C LEU A 204 -24.81 14.71 -19.07
N ASN A 205 -24.73 14.45 -17.75
CA ASN A 205 -24.08 15.38 -16.83
C ASN A 205 -22.60 15.09 -16.55
N ARG A 206 -22.15 13.83 -16.70
CA ARG A 206 -20.84 13.36 -16.19
C ARG A 206 -20.16 12.32 -17.07
N VAL A 207 -20.45 12.28 -18.37
CA VAL A 207 -19.71 11.41 -19.29
C VAL A 207 -18.24 11.80 -19.37
N ARG A 208 -17.35 10.82 -19.17
CA ARG A 208 -15.90 10.95 -19.38
C ARG A 208 -15.49 10.41 -20.76
N ARG A 209 -14.31 10.78 -21.25
CA ARG A 209 -13.80 10.40 -22.59
C ARG A 209 -13.96 8.90 -22.90
N ASN A 210 -13.41 8.03 -22.06
CA ASN A 210 -13.49 6.57 -22.25
C ASN A 210 -14.93 6.03 -22.20
N GLN A 211 -15.86 6.75 -21.56
CA GLN A 211 -17.28 6.39 -21.54
C GLN A 211 -17.96 6.83 -22.83
N LEU A 212 -17.64 8.02 -23.34
CA LEU A 212 -18.15 8.57 -24.59
C LEU A 212 -17.82 7.65 -25.78
N GLU A 213 -16.60 7.12 -25.82
CA GLU A 213 -16.15 6.18 -26.86
C GLU A 213 -16.89 4.83 -26.83
N ARG A 214 -17.51 4.49 -25.70
CA ARG A 214 -18.27 3.25 -25.52
C ARG A 214 -19.77 3.43 -25.76
N LEU A 215 -20.23 4.66 -26.00
CA LEU A 215 -21.63 4.94 -26.32
C LEU A 215 -21.96 4.57 -27.76
N SER A 216 -23.26 4.36 -28.04
CA SER A 216 -23.74 4.30 -29.41
C SER A 216 -23.52 5.65 -30.11
N GLU A 217 -23.46 5.68 -31.45
CA GLU A 217 -23.32 6.95 -32.19
C GLU A 217 -24.43 7.95 -31.85
N CYS A 218 -25.66 7.45 -31.64
CA CYS A 218 -26.82 8.27 -31.27
C CYS A 218 -26.66 8.88 -29.87
N ASP A 219 -26.31 8.07 -28.86
CA ASP A 219 -26.13 8.54 -27.49
C ASP A 219 -24.94 9.50 -27.38
N ARG A 220 -23.87 9.25 -28.14
CA ARG A 220 -22.72 10.15 -28.22
C ARG A 220 -23.14 11.51 -28.77
N HIS A 221 -23.89 11.54 -29.88
CA HIS A 221 -24.38 12.78 -30.46
C HIS A 221 -25.28 13.56 -29.49
N LEU A 222 -26.16 12.87 -28.75
CA LEU A 222 -26.99 13.50 -27.71
C LEU A 222 -26.17 14.15 -26.59
N VAL A 223 -25.12 13.48 -26.12
CA VAL A 223 -24.23 14.02 -25.09
C VAL A 223 -23.43 15.21 -25.61
N GLU A 224 -22.93 15.14 -26.85
CA GLU A 224 -22.18 16.23 -27.49
C GLU A 224 -23.04 17.49 -27.67
N VAL A 225 -24.29 17.33 -28.13
CA VAL A 225 -25.24 18.45 -28.27
C VAL A 225 -25.58 19.06 -26.92
N PHE A 226 -25.80 18.24 -25.89
CA PHE A 226 -26.14 18.72 -24.54
C PHE A 226 -25.00 19.56 -23.93
N HIS A 227 -23.74 19.17 -24.13
CA HIS A 227 -22.59 19.91 -23.62
C HIS A 227 -22.19 21.14 -24.45
N ALA A 228 -22.77 21.31 -25.64
CA ALA A 228 -22.52 22.47 -26.50
C ALA A 228 -23.38 23.70 -26.16
N VAL A 229 -24.36 23.57 -25.26
CA VAL A 229 -25.27 24.62 -24.76
C VAL A 229 -24.78 25.14 -23.42
#